data_AF-A0A0U0UE27-F1
#
_entry.id   AF-A0A0U0UE27-F1
#
_cell.length_a   1.000
_cell.length_b   1.000
_cell.length_c   1.000
_cell.angle_alpha   90.00
_cell.angle_beta   90.00
_cell.angle_gamma   90.00
#
_symmetry.space_group_name_H-M   'P 1'
#
loop_
_entity.id
_entity.type
_entity.pdbx_description
1 polymer ?
#
loop_
_entity_poly.entity_id
_entity_poly.type
_entity_poly.pdbx_seq_one_letter_code
_entity_poly.pdbx_strand_id
1 'polypeptide(L)'
;MTSRDGFTIVWDWNGTLCDDRTILLDAVGQTLVNEGFEPLSQQQLIQRFARPLRTFFENACGRDLLTSEWERVQSTFRRIYRSREAEVTLVEDAYDVLAQ
;
A
#
# COMPACT_ATOMS: atom_id res chain seq x y z
N MET A 1 -9.55 -43.03 14.77
CA MET A 1 -9.00 -41.68 14.95
C MET A 1 -8.68 -41.16 13.56
N THR A 2 -9.62 -40.47 12.90
CA THR A 2 -9.38 -39.92 11.57
C THR A 2 -8.49 -38.69 11.70
N SER A 3 -7.25 -38.79 11.20
CA SER A 3 -6.38 -37.64 10.96
C SER A 3 -7.18 -36.62 10.15
N ARG A 4 -7.33 -35.39 10.66
CA ARG A 4 -7.65 -34.28 9.77
C ARG A 4 -6.35 -33.97 9.06
N ASP A 5 -6.22 -34.42 7.83
CA ASP A 5 -5.21 -33.91 6.91
C ASP A 5 -5.61 -32.47 6.57
N GLY A 6 -5.25 -31.55 7.46
CA GLY A 6 -5.55 -30.12 7.33
C GLY A 6 -4.43 -29.42 6.58
N PHE A 7 -4.80 -28.39 5.81
CA PHE A 7 -3.85 -27.48 5.18
C PHE A 7 -3.93 -26.11 5.87
N THR A 8 -2.80 -25.39 5.86
CA THR A 8 -2.72 -24.03 6.40
C THR A 8 -2.80 -23.04 5.24
N ILE A 9 -3.70 -22.06 5.34
CA ILE A 9 -3.76 -20.91 4.43
C ILE A 9 -3.09 -19.71 5.09
N VAL A 10 -2.23 -19.01 4.34
CA VAL A 10 -1.63 -17.75 4.77
C VAL A 10 -2.16 -16.65 3.87
N TRP A 11 -2.83 -15.66 4.46
CA TRP A 11 -3.38 -14.51 3.76
C TRP A 11 -2.46 -13.31 3.89
N ASP A 12 -2.25 -12.57 2.78
CA ASP A 12 -1.73 -11.22 2.86
C ASP A 12 -2.79 -10.25 3.40
N TRP A 13 -2.38 -9.09 3.90
CA TRP A 13 -3.28 -8.08 4.46
C TRP A 13 -3.69 -7.04 3.41
N ASN A 14 -2.79 -6.12 3.05
CA ASN A 14 -3.09 -4.98 2.18
C ASN A 14 -3.45 -5.41 0.75
N GLY A 15 -4.60 -5.00 0.24
CA GLY A 15 -5.09 -5.38 -1.09
C GLY A 15 -5.53 -6.85 -1.21
N THR A 16 -5.53 -7.61 -0.11
CA THR A 16 -6.03 -8.99 -0.06
C THR A 16 -7.20 -9.12 0.92
N LEU A 17 -6.97 -8.98 2.23
CA LEU A 17 -8.05 -8.94 3.22
C LEU A 17 -8.54 -7.50 3.46
N CYS A 18 -7.62 -6.56 3.38
CA CYS A 18 -7.81 -5.14 3.65
C CYS A 18 -7.98 -4.38 2.33
N ASP A 19 -9.13 -3.72 2.12
CA ASP A 19 -9.39 -2.93 0.90
C ASP A 19 -8.83 -1.51 1.02
N ASP A 20 -7.50 -1.41 1.13
CA ASP A 20 -6.80 -0.13 1.30
C ASP A 20 -6.38 0.52 -0.02
N ARG A 21 -6.68 -0.09 -1.17
CA ARG A 21 -6.08 0.28 -2.47
C ARG A 21 -6.25 1.77 -2.79
N THR A 22 -7.45 2.30 -2.60
CA THR A 22 -7.76 3.70 -2.91
C THR A 22 -6.98 4.65 -2.01
N ILE A 23 -6.98 4.39 -0.70
CA ILE A 23 -6.28 5.22 0.29
C ILE A 23 -4.77 5.15 0.10
N LEU A 24 -4.24 3.96 -0.22
CA LEU A 24 -2.84 3.75 -0.56
C LEU A 24 -2.41 4.60 -1.75
N LEU A 25 -3.14 4.53 -2.88
CA LEU A 25 -2.80 5.27 -4.09
C LEU A 25 -2.94 6.78 -3.88
N ASP A 26 -3.96 7.23 -3.16
CA ASP A 26 -4.14 8.63 -2.81
C ASP A 26 -2.99 9.14 -1.93
N ALA A 27 -2.58 8.36 -0.92
CA ALA A 27 -1.48 8.72 -0.04
C ALA A 27 -0.15 8.78 -0.79
N VAL A 28 0.10 7.87 -1.72
CA VAL A 28 1.28 7.89 -2.59
C VAL A 28 1.26 9.13 -3.49
N GLY A 29 0.15 9.41 -4.18
CA GLY A 29 0.00 10.57 -5.05
C GLY A 29 0.21 11.89 -4.32
N GLN A 30 -0.39 12.06 -3.14
CA GLN A 30 -0.19 13.25 -2.31
C GLN A 30 1.23 13.36 -1.76
N THR A 31 1.90 12.24 -1.48
CA THR A 31 3.30 12.26 -1.05
C THR A 31 4.22 12.75 -2.17
N LEU A 32 3.97 12.37 -3.42
CA LEU A 32 4.73 12.89 -4.57
C LEU A 32 4.65 14.43 -4.61
N VAL A 33 3.44 14.97 -4.53
CA VAL A 33 3.21 16.43 -4.54
C VAL A 33 3.89 17.11 -3.35
N ASN A 34 3.73 16.57 -2.15
CA ASN A 34 4.25 17.18 -0.91
C ASN A 34 5.79 17.18 -0.84
N GLU A 35 6.44 16.18 -1.44
CA GLU A 35 7.91 16.09 -1.48
C GLU A 35 8.50 16.77 -2.74
N GLY A 36 7.66 17.39 -3.58
CA GLY A 36 8.09 18.16 -4.75
C GLY A 36 8.47 17.31 -5.97
N PHE A 37 7.97 16.08 -6.05
CA PHE A 37 8.13 15.20 -7.21
C PHE A 37 7.04 15.47 -8.26
N GLU A 38 7.28 15.00 -9.49
CA GLU A 38 6.32 15.12 -10.58
C GLU A 38 4.99 14.43 -10.21
N PRO A 39 3.85 15.14 -10.26
CA PRO A 39 2.55 14.55 -9.98
C PRO A 39 2.20 13.51 -11.04
N LEU A 40 1.63 12.38 -10.59
CA LEU A 40 1.16 11.32 -11.46
C LEU A 40 -0.37 11.25 -11.46
N SER A 41 -0.95 10.97 -12.62
CA SER A 41 -2.38 10.66 -12.71
C SER A 41 -2.70 9.34 -11.99
N GLN A 42 -3.96 9.13 -11.62
CA GLN A 42 -4.39 7.88 -10.98
C GLN A 42 -4.05 6.65 -11.83
N GLN A 43 -4.21 6.75 -13.16
CA GLN A 43 -3.84 5.67 -14.07
C GLN A 43 -2.32 5.40 -14.04
N GLN A 44 -1.49 6.43 -14.00
CA GLN A 44 -0.04 6.28 -13.89
C GLN A 44 0.37 5.70 -12.54
N LEU A 45 -0.29 6.11 -11.44
CA LEU A 45 -0.07 5.54 -10.11
C LEU A 45 -0.35 4.03 -10.14
N ILE A 46 -1.50 3.60 -10.68
CA ILE A 46 -1.86 2.18 -10.79
C ILE A 46 -0.84 1.41 -11.64
N GLN A 47 -0.48 1.94 -12.81
CA GLN A 47 0.41 1.25 -13.75
C GLN A 47 1.85 1.13 -13.24
N ARG A 48 2.31 2.11 -12.46
CA ARG A 48 3.70 2.20 -11.99
C ARG A 48 3.86 1.71 -10.56
N PHE A 49 2.77 1.46 -9.83
CA PHE A 49 2.82 1.06 -8.43
C PHE A 49 3.72 -0.16 -8.25
N ALA A 50 4.63 -0.07 -7.28
CA ALA A 50 5.56 -1.13 -6.97
C ALA A 50 5.71 -1.26 -5.45
N ARG A 51 5.86 -2.49 -4.98
CA ARG A 51 6.34 -2.77 -3.63
C ARG A 51 7.77 -3.33 -3.72
N PRO A 52 8.70 -2.89 -2.85
CA PRO A 52 8.50 -1.93 -1.76
C PRO A 52 8.29 -0.49 -2.26
N LEU A 53 7.55 0.33 -1.50
CA LEU A 53 7.24 1.72 -1.88
C LEU A 53 8.49 2.55 -2.17
N ARG A 54 9.61 2.23 -1.53
CA ARG A 54 10.90 2.89 -1.81
C ARG A 54 11.26 2.82 -3.29
N THR A 55 11.17 1.64 -3.89
CA THR A 55 11.44 1.41 -5.31
C THR A 55 10.48 2.22 -6.19
N PHE A 56 9.22 2.36 -5.79
CA PHE A 56 8.27 3.22 -6.50
C PHE A 56 8.75 4.68 -6.53
N PHE A 57 9.12 5.25 -5.37
CA PHE A 57 9.56 6.65 -5.30
C PHE A 57 10.90 6.87 -5.99
N GLU A 58 11.85 5.94 -5.88
CA GLU A 58 13.14 6.02 -6.58
C GLU A 58 12.93 6.00 -8.11
N ASN A 59 12.06 5.12 -8.61
CA ASN A 59 11.70 5.09 -10.02
C ASN A 59 10.98 6.36 -10.47
N ALA A 60 10.10 6.93 -9.63
CA ALA A 60 9.42 8.20 -9.91
C ALA A 60 10.40 9.38 -9.95
N CYS A 61 11.45 9.34 -9.12
CA CYS A 61 12.52 10.34 -9.10
C CYS A 61 13.59 10.13 -10.18
N GLY A 62 13.65 8.94 -10.78
CA GLY A 62 14.70 8.54 -11.71
C GLY A 62 16.08 8.36 -11.06
N ARG A 63 16.15 8.19 -9.73
CA ARG A 63 17.39 7.99 -8.97
C ARG A 63 17.12 7.34 -7.62
N ASP A 64 18.16 6.78 -7.03
CA ASP A 64 18.13 6.31 -5.65
C ASP A 64 17.95 7.49 -4.68
N LEU A 65 17.18 7.25 -3.62
CA LEU A 65 16.98 8.21 -2.54
C LEU A 65 18.03 7.98 -1.46
N LEU A 66 18.59 9.07 -0.94
CA LEU A 66 19.38 9.03 0.28
C LEU A 66 18.49 8.59 1.45
N THR A 67 19.10 8.03 2.50
CA THR A 67 18.35 7.58 3.69
C THR A 67 17.49 8.68 4.28
N SER A 68 18.00 9.90 4.41
CA SER A 68 17.26 11.05 4.94
C SER A 68 16.12 11.51 4.04
N GLU A 69 16.27 11.40 2.72
CA GLU A 69 15.19 11.69 1.76
C GLU A 69 14.08 10.65 1.89
N TRP A 70 14.45 9.36 1.97
CA TRP A 70 13.50 8.28 2.15
C TRP A 70 12.76 8.37 3.49
N GLU A 71 13.43 8.73 4.58
CA GLU A 71 12.79 8.94 5.88
C GLU A 71 11.72 10.04 5.83
N ARG A 72 11.99 11.14 5.12
CA ARG A 72 11.00 12.21 4.91
C ARG A 72 9.81 11.73 4.09
N VAL A 73 10.06 11.12 2.93
CA VAL A 73 9.02 10.55 2.06
C VAL A 73 8.14 9.58 2.84
N GLN A 74 8.77 8.67 3.60
CA GLN A 74 8.07 7.69 4.41
C GLN A 74 7.24 8.33 5.53
N SER A 75 7.76 9.37 6.19
CA SER A 75 7.04 10.12 7.22
C SER A 75 5.80 10.81 6.64
N THR A 76 5.95 11.49 5.51
CA THR A 76 4.84 12.15 4.80
C THR A 76 3.78 11.15 4.36
N PHE A 77 4.18 10.04 3.74
CA PHE A 77 3.27 8.95 3.36
C PHE A 77 2.50 8.40 4.57
N ARG A 78 3.21 8.03 5.65
CA ARG A 78 2.58 7.47 6.85
C ARG A 78 1.56 8.43 7.47
N ARG A 79 1.87 9.72 7.51
CA ARG A 79 0.96 10.74 8.06
C ARG A 79 -0.34 10.79 7.24
N ILE A 80 -0.24 10.82 5.91
CA ILE A 80 -1.40 10.91 5.02
C ILE A 80 -2.22 9.61 5.09
N TYR A 81 -1.57 8.45 4.99
CA TYR A 81 -2.23 7.15 5.09
C TYR A 81 -2.98 6.99 6.43
N ARG A 82 -2.30 7.27 7.56
CA ARG A 82 -2.91 7.14 8.90
C ARG A 82 -4.09 8.07 9.14
N SER A 83 -4.12 9.24 8.52
CA SER A 83 -5.29 10.14 8.64
C SER A 83 -6.56 9.57 8.04
N ARG A 84 -6.44 8.57 7.16
CA ARG A 84 -7.54 7.95 6.43
C ARG A 84 -7.69 6.45 6.68
N GLU A 85 -6.76 5.84 7.43
CA GLU A 85 -6.76 4.40 7.71
C GLU A 85 -8.05 3.91 8.38
N ALA A 86 -8.72 4.76 9.16
CA ALA A 86 -10.01 4.45 9.77
C ALA A 86 -11.17 4.34 8.76
N GLU A 87 -11.00 4.80 7.52
CA GLU A 87 -11.97 4.65 6.42
C GLU A 87 -11.87 3.26 5.76
N VAL A 88 -10.80 2.50 6.01
CA VAL A 88 -10.54 1.23 5.34
C VAL A 88 -11.46 0.14 5.87
N THR A 89 -12.05 -0.63 4.97
CA THR A 89 -12.84 -1.82 5.28
C THR A 89 -12.14 -3.09 4.82
N LEU A 90 -12.68 -4.25 5.18
CA LEU A 90 -12.27 -5.50 4.55
C LEU A 90 -12.81 -5.58 3.12
N VAL A 91 -12.20 -6.42 2.29
CA VAL A 91 -12.81 -6.84 1.02
C VAL A 91 -14.09 -7.64 1.29
N GLU A 92 -15.05 -7.59 0.36
CA GLU A 92 -16.42 -8.10 0.51
C GLU A 92 -16.51 -9.49 1.16
N ASP A 93 -15.71 -10.44 0.69
CA ASP A 93 -15.77 -11.85 1.13
C ASP A 93 -14.81 -12.20 2.28
N ALA A 94 -14.07 -11.23 2.83
CA ALA A 94 -13.01 -11.51 3.80
C ALA A 94 -13.53 -12.18 5.08
N TYR A 95 -14.70 -11.76 5.56
CA TYR A 95 -15.30 -12.35 6.76
C TYR A 95 -15.73 -13.80 6.51
N ASP A 96 -16.37 -14.06 5.37
CA ASP A 96 -16.92 -15.37 5.04
C ASP A 96 -15.83 -16.42 4.83
N VAL A 97 -14.71 -16.03 4.20
CA VAL A 97 -13.60 -16.97 3.98
C VAL A 97 -12.81 -17.28 5.26
N LEU A 98 -12.71 -16.31 6.18
CA LEU A 98 -11.99 -16.49 7.45
C LEU A 98 -12.80 -17.25 8.51
N ALA A 99 -14.12 -17.36 8.33
CA ALA A 99 -15.00 -18.07 9.24
C ALA A 99 -15.10 -19.60 8.96
N GLN A 100 -14.43 -20.09 7.92
CA GLN A 100 -14.39 -21.52 7.54
C GLN A 100 -13.42 -22.33 8.39
#